data_AF-A0A157RGS7-F1
#
_entry.id   AF-A0A157RGS7-F1
#
_cell.length_a   1.000
_cell.length_b   1.000
_cell.length_c   1.000
_cell.angle_alpha   90.00
_cell.angle_beta   90.00
_cell.angle_gamma   90.00
#
_symmetry.space_group_name_H-M   'P 1'
#
loop_
_entity.id
_entity.type
_entity.pdbx_description
1 polymer ?
#
loop_
_entity_poly.entity_id
_entity_poly.type
_entity_poly.pdbx_seq_one_letter_code
_entity_poly.pdbx_strand_id
1 'polypeptide(L)'
;MKPLRHLPLLSCLLLLSACSSISEVTPAGKDQYRVSYNAGMRAMTWVELKNATRDRAKAYCEAQGQRMVRPEVTSNHATGLMPKEAIVTFSCEALPEPSAPAGKAAS
;
A
#
# COMPACT_ATOMS: atom_id res chain seq x y z
N MET A 1 -13.97 47.98 12.30
CA MET A 1 -13.13 46.77 12.33
C MET A 1 -14.05 45.56 12.16
N LYS A 2 -14.04 44.90 10.99
CA LYS A 2 -14.95 43.78 10.68
C LYS A 2 -14.37 42.49 11.27
N PRO A 3 -15.13 41.72 12.08
CA PRO A 3 -14.61 40.52 12.71
C PRO A 3 -14.32 39.47 11.65
N LEU A 4 -13.12 38.89 11.75
CA LEU A 4 -12.54 37.92 10.84
C LEU A 4 -13.31 36.59 10.92
N ARG A 5 -14.47 36.52 10.25
CA ARG A 5 -15.44 35.41 10.27
C ARG A 5 -14.97 34.14 9.55
N HIS A 6 -13.76 34.16 8.98
CA HIS A 6 -13.16 33.05 8.22
C HIS A 6 -12.07 32.29 8.98
N LEU A 7 -11.77 32.69 10.21
CA LEU A 7 -10.76 32.04 11.05
C LEU A 7 -10.97 30.52 11.28
N PRO A 8 -12.19 29.98 11.46
CA PRO A 8 -12.37 28.54 11.64
C PRO A 8 -12.16 27.72 10.35
N LEU A 9 -12.27 28.35 9.18
CA LEU A 9 -12.05 27.69 7.89
C LEU A 9 -10.56 27.44 7.65
N LEU A 10 -9.73 28.42 8.03
CA LEU A 10 -8.26 28.36 7.91
C LEU A 10 -7.63 27.31 8.83
N SER A 11 -8.18 27.09 10.03
CA SER A 11 -7.67 26.06 10.96
C SER A 11 -7.96 24.62 10.49
N CYS A 12 -9.07 24.37 9.81
CA CYS A 12 -9.34 23.05 9.21
C CYS A 12 -8.41 22.72 8.03
N LEU A 13 -8.03 23.73 7.23
CA LEU A 13 -7.14 23.54 6.07
C LEU A 13 -5.71 23.12 6.46
N LEU A 14 -5.21 23.60 7.61
CA LEU A 14 -3.86 23.26 8.09
C LEU A 14 -3.74 21.82 8.61
N LEU A 15 -4.85 21.18 8.98
CA LEU A 15 -4.84 19.80 9.49
C LEU A 15 -4.77 18.75 8.36
N LEU A 16 -5.07 19.11 7.10
CA LEU A 16 -5.22 18.13 6.01
C LEU A 16 -3.91 17.75 5.30
N SER A 17 -2.87 18.59 5.32
CA SER A 17 -1.64 18.35 4.55
C SER A 17 -0.65 17.37 5.22
N ALA A 18 -0.95 16.91 6.45
CA ALA A 18 -0.07 16.07 7.25
C ALA A 18 -0.42 14.57 7.23
N CYS A 19 -1.61 14.21 6.74
CA CYS A 19 -2.10 12.84 6.85
C CYS A 19 -1.37 11.89 5.90
N SER A 20 -0.98 10.74 6.42
CA SER A 20 -0.53 9.63 5.57
C SER A 20 -1.70 9.16 4.70
N SER A 21 -1.44 8.78 3.45
CA SER A 21 -2.49 8.36 2.50
C SER A 21 -2.07 7.12 1.75
N ILE A 22 -2.92 6.09 1.79
CA ILE A 22 -2.77 4.88 0.98
C ILE A 22 -3.74 4.94 -0.20
N SER A 23 -3.25 4.69 -1.40
CA SER A 23 -4.06 4.77 -2.61
C SER A 23 -5.05 3.61 -2.69
N GLU A 24 -6.05 3.77 -3.55
CA GLU A 24 -6.78 2.63 -4.09
C GLU A 24 -5.87 1.76 -4.96
N VAL A 25 -6.28 0.51 -5.13
CA VAL A 25 -5.61 -0.42 -6.04
C VAL A 25 -6.09 -0.13 -7.46
N THR A 26 -5.15 0.13 -8.36
CA THR A 26 -5.44 0.51 -9.75
C THR A 26 -4.78 -0.45 -10.73
N PRO A 27 -5.38 -0.73 -11.91
CA PRO A 27 -4.72 -1.55 -12.93
C PRO A 27 -3.42 -0.89 -13.43
N ALA A 28 -2.38 -1.69 -13.60
CA ALA A 28 -1.05 -1.25 -14.05
C ALA A 28 -0.54 -2.01 -15.30
N GLY A 29 -1.34 -2.92 -15.84
CA GLY A 29 -1.03 -3.73 -17.01
C GLY A 29 -1.94 -4.95 -17.06
N LYS A 30 -1.65 -5.89 -17.97
CA LYS A 30 -2.38 -7.16 -18.04
C LYS A 30 -2.13 -7.96 -16.74
N ASP A 31 -3.20 -8.25 -16.02
CA ASP A 31 -3.18 -8.99 -14.75
C ASP A 31 -2.26 -8.38 -13.68
N GLN A 32 -2.00 -7.07 -13.77
CA GLN A 32 -1.14 -6.33 -12.85
C GLN A 32 -1.88 -5.16 -12.23
N TYR A 33 -1.64 -4.95 -10.95
CA TYR A 33 -2.25 -3.95 -10.10
C TYR A 33 -1.18 -3.16 -9.38
N ARG A 34 -1.51 -1.92 -9.01
CA ARG A 34 -0.61 -1.03 -8.29
C ARG A 34 -1.31 -0.34 -7.14
N VAL A 35 -0.60 -0.23 -6.03
CA VAL A 35 -0.98 0.56 -4.86
C VAL A 35 0.22 1.34 -4.35
N SER A 36 0.00 2.56 -3.89
CA SER A 36 1.03 3.38 -3.23
C SER A 36 0.63 3.76 -1.82
N TYR A 37 1.63 4.00 -0.97
CA TYR A 37 1.45 4.57 0.35
C TYR A 37 2.42 5.74 0.55
N ASN A 38 1.86 6.94 0.69
CA ASN A 38 2.57 8.13 1.16
C ASN A 38 2.48 8.25 2.70
N ALA A 39 3.63 8.26 3.38
CA ALA A 39 3.69 8.31 4.84
C ALA A 39 3.22 9.66 5.43
N GLY A 40 3.11 10.72 4.65
CA GLY A 40 2.83 12.07 5.14
C GLY A 40 3.83 12.49 6.22
N MET A 41 3.32 13.02 7.33
CA MET A 41 4.14 13.37 8.50
C MET A 41 4.36 12.20 9.48
N ARG A 42 3.93 10.98 9.17
CA ARG A 42 4.13 9.84 10.08
C ARG A 42 5.60 9.45 10.15
N ALA A 43 6.10 9.30 11.37
CA ALA A 43 7.40 8.71 11.63
C ALA A 43 7.34 7.20 11.37
N MET A 44 7.70 6.79 10.15
CA MET A 44 7.71 5.39 9.71
C MET A 44 9.04 5.07 9.05
N THR A 45 9.59 3.88 9.30
CA THR A 45 10.78 3.37 8.63
C THR A 45 10.47 2.95 7.19
N TRP A 46 11.49 2.81 6.35
CA TRP A 46 11.31 2.30 4.99
C TRP A 46 10.74 0.89 4.96
N VAL A 47 11.10 0.06 5.94
CA VAL A 47 10.66 -1.33 6.04
C VAL A 47 9.18 -1.39 6.40
N GLU A 48 8.75 -0.61 7.39
CA GLU A 48 7.33 -0.53 7.78
C GLU A 48 6.45 -0.02 6.64
N LEU A 49 6.89 1.03 5.93
CA LEU A 49 6.12 1.60 4.82
C LEU A 49 5.96 0.59 3.67
N LYS A 50 7.05 -0.09 3.29
CA LYS A 50 7.03 -1.12 2.25
C LYS A 50 6.17 -2.31 2.66
N ASN A 51 6.26 -2.77 3.90
CA ASN A 51 5.44 -3.86 4.42
C ASN A 51 3.96 -3.48 4.44
N ALA A 52 3.59 -2.30 4.95
CA ALA A 52 2.20 -1.85 4.98
C ALA A 52 1.59 -1.74 3.57
N THR A 53 2.37 -1.23 2.61
CA THR A 53 1.94 -1.13 1.20
C THR A 53 1.75 -2.53 0.59
N ARG A 54 2.67 -3.46 0.87
CA ARG A 54 2.59 -4.86 0.45
C ARG A 54 1.38 -5.57 1.07
N ASP A 55 1.09 -5.32 2.33
CA ASP A 55 -0.02 -5.97 3.04
C ASP A 55 -1.37 -5.48 2.47
N ARG A 56 -1.47 -4.22 2.04
CA ARG A 56 -2.63 -3.71 1.29
C ARG A 56 -2.80 -4.42 -0.07
N ALA A 57 -1.71 -4.63 -0.79
CA ALA A 57 -1.71 -5.38 -2.06
C ALA A 57 -2.14 -6.83 -1.84
N LYS A 58 -1.61 -7.48 -0.80
CA LYS A 58 -1.97 -8.84 -0.40
C LYS A 58 -3.47 -8.95 -0.08
N ALA A 59 -3.98 -8.05 0.76
CA ALA A 59 -5.39 -8.02 1.16
C ALA A 59 -6.33 -7.86 -0.05
N TYR A 60 -5.90 -7.15 -1.10
CA TYR A 60 -6.69 -7.02 -2.33
C TYR A 60 -6.87 -8.37 -3.06
N CYS A 61 -5.81 -9.18 -3.17
CA CYS A 61 -5.94 -10.52 -3.76
C CYS A 61 -6.75 -11.46 -2.85
N GLU A 62 -6.53 -11.40 -1.53
CA GLU A 62 -7.24 -12.24 -0.56
C GLU A 62 -8.74 -11.99 -0.57
N ALA A 63 -9.17 -10.73 -0.72
CA ALA A 63 -10.58 -10.37 -0.87
C ALA A 63 -11.25 -11.01 -2.11
N GLN A 64 -10.46 -11.47 -3.08
CA GLN A 64 -10.90 -12.16 -4.30
C GLN A 64 -10.70 -13.68 -4.24
N GLY A 65 -10.28 -14.23 -3.09
CA GLY A 65 -9.95 -15.65 -2.96
C GLY A 65 -8.68 -16.06 -3.72
N GLN A 66 -7.80 -15.10 -4.00
CA GLN A 66 -6.55 -15.28 -4.74
C GLN A 66 -5.35 -15.00 -3.83
N ARG A 67 -4.17 -15.46 -4.24
CA ARG A 67 -2.89 -15.07 -3.62
C ARG A 67 -2.20 -13.99 -4.44
N MET A 68 -1.52 -13.08 -3.74
CA MET A 68 -0.61 -12.14 -4.38
C MET A 68 0.64 -12.86 -4.87
N VAL A 69 1.06 -12.58 -6.09
CA VAL A 69 2.28 -13.10 -6.71
C VAL A 69 3.08 -11.98 -7.36
N ARG A 70 4.38 -12.24 -7.56
CA ARG A 70 5.32 -11.31 -8.23
C ARG A 70 5.24 -9.86 -7.72
N PRO A 71 5.29 -9.61 -6.39
CA PRO A 71 5.27 -8.24 -5.89
C PRO A 71 6.60 -7.54 -6.21
N GLU A 72 6.51 -6.43 -6.94
CA GLU A 72 7.60 -5.49 -7.12
C GLU A 72 7.38 -4.31 -6.17
N VAL A 73 8.33 -4.09 -5.26
CA VAL A 73 8.26 -3.06 -4.23
C VAL A 73 9.31 -1.99 -4.48
N THR A 74 8.87 -0.77 -4.78
CA THR A 74 9.75 0.39 -5.00
C THR A 74 9.46 1.49 -3.98
N SER A 75 10.35 2.49 -3.91
CA SER A 75 10.21 3.64 -3.02
C SER A 75 10.78 4.89 -3.66
N ASN A 76 10.33 6.07 -3.21
CA ASN A 76 10.88 7.35 -3.70
C ASN A 76 12.26 7.70 -3.09
N HIS A 77 12.79 6.88 -2.17
CA HIS A 77 14.10 7.09 -1.51
C HIS A 77 14.27 8.48 -0.85
N ALA A 78 13.16 9.10 -0.43
CA ALA A 78 13.10 10.38 0.24
C ALA A 78 14.10 10.53 1.41
N THR A 79 14.84 11.64 1.42
CA THR A 79 15.72 12.05 2.53
C THR A 79 15.27 13.42 3.07
N GLY A 80 15.52 13.68 4.36
CA GLY A 80 15.14 14.95 4.99
C GLY A 80 13.64 15.06 5.25
N LEU A 81 13.03 16.20 4.87
CA LEU A 81 11.63 16.53 5.15
C LEU A 81 10.63 16.02 4.11
N MET A 82 11.09 15.42 3.01
CA MET A 82 10.20 14.82 2.00
C MET A 82 9.50 13.58 2.60
N PRO A 83 8.17 13.46 2.48
CA PRO A 83 7.47 12.25 2.87
C PRO A 83 7.98 11.02 2.12
N LYS A 84 8.15 9.92 2.85
CA LYS A 84 8.47 8.63 2.27
C LYS A 84 7.25 8.09 1.51
N GLU A 85 7.50 7.51 0.35
CA GLU A 85 6.49 6.85 -0.45
C GLU A 85 6.98 5.47 -0.87
N ALA A 86 6.10 4.47 -0.79
CA ALA A 86 6.32 3.14 -1.34
C ALA A 86 5.24 2.82 -2.37
N ILE A 87 5.62 2.08 -3.40
CA ILE A 87 4.72 1.62 -4.47
C ILE A 87 4.91 0.11 -4.57
N VAL A 88 3.79 -0.61 -4.64
CA VAL A 88 3.77 -2.05 -4.90
C VAL A 88 3.00 -2.31 -6.18
N THR A 89 3.67 -2.90 -7.15
CA THR A 89 3.07 -3.48 -8.35
C THR A 89 3.00 -5.00 -8.16
N PHE A 90 1.86 -5.62 -8.46
CA PHE A 90 1.64 -7.03 -8.14
C PHE A 90 0.60 -7.68 -9.06
N SER A 91 0.54 -9.01 -9.07
CA SER A 91 -0.54 -9.78 -9.70
C SER A 91 -1.29 -10.60 -8.65
N CYS A 92 -2.52 -11.00 -8.97
CA CYS A 92 -3.27 -11.99 -8.21
C CYS A 92 -3.41 -13.27 -9.03
N GLU A 93 -3.20 -14.42 -8.41
CA GLU A 93 -3.39 -15.74 -9.01
C GLU A 93 -4.25 -16.62 -8.12
N ALA A 94 -4.91 -17.62 -8.71
CA ALA A 94 -5.66 -18.61 -7.95
C ALA A 94 -4.77 -19.26 -6.86
N LEU A 95 -5.38 -19.57 -5.72
CA LEU A 95 -4.72 -20.35 -4.69
C LEU A 95 -4.30 -21.71 -5.28
N PRO A 96 -3.11 -22.21 -4.93
CA PRO A 96 -2.67 -23.52 -5.40
C PRO A 96 -3.65 -24.57 -4.86
N GLU A 97 -4.07 -25.50 -5.72
CA GLU A 97 -4.81 -26.65 -5.21
C GLU A 97 -3.92 -27.43 -4.23
N PRO A 98 -4.46 -27.90 -3.09
CA PRO A 98 -3.71 -28.75 -2.17
C PRO A 98 -3.23 -29.99 -2.93
N SER A 99 -1.95 -30.05 -3.27
CA SER A 99 -1.37 -31.23 -3.92
C SER A 99 -1.55 -32.42 -2.97
N ALA A 100 -2.22 -33.47 -3.45
CA ALA A 100 -2.38 -34.73 -2.74
C ALA A 100 -1.03 -35.22 -2.17
N PRO A 101 -1.01 -35.85 -0.99
CA PRO A 101 0.24 -36.19 -0.30
C PRO A 101 1.10 -37.06 -1.21
N ALA A 102 2.35 -36.63 -1.43
CA ALA A 102 3.36 -37.43 -2.10
C ALA A 102 3.37 -38.83 -1.46
N GLY A 103 2.98 -39.82 -2.26
CA GLY A 103 2.79 -41.19 -1.82
C GLY A 103 4.02 -41.72 -1.11
N LYS A 104 3.77 -42.48 -0.04
CA LYS A 104 4.70 -43.44 0.56
C LYS A 104 5.54 -44.11 -0.54
N ALA A 105 6.83 -43.77 -0.59
CA ALA A 105 7.81 -44.68 -1.17
C ALA A 105 8.05 -45.78 -0.14
N ALA A 106 7.61 -46.99 -0.48
CA ALA A 106 7.94 -48.20 0.24
C ALA A 106 9.47 -48.40 0.28
N SER A 107 9.98 -48.74 1.45
CA SER A 107 11.20 -49.54 1.65
C SER A 107 11.02 -50.34 2.93
#